data_AF-A0A352AJI4-F1
#
_entry.id   AF-A0A352AJI4-F1
#
_cell.length_a   1.000
_cell.length_b   1.000
_cell.length_c   1.000
_cell.angle_alpha   90.00
_cell.angle_beta   90.00
_cell.angle_gamma   90.00
#
_symmetry.space_group_name_H-M   'P 1'
#
loop_
_entity.id
_entity.type
_entity.pdbx_description
1 polymer ?
#
loop_
_entity_poly.entity_id
_entity_poly.type
_entity_poly.pdbx_seq_one_letter_code
_entity_poly.pdbx_strand_id
1 'polypeptide(L)'
;MPESQIYIPYRKGFAVKIRYLNPNWGVLHICSGNNIALQVNIRSHENSLVLNSLINWAWGQEERPAGFPFDVDREIFVSVGAGADGFYISAGIVGSPATFTYKYAYRLPETKGLYQIYANYANLEDLTILPNNSELIGQSAQSFSENSDELSLTKGVESEASAEPAYLEFSDIDSYKFYEVSVDGVEVIIRYGRIGTSGQISRTTYATPEKARTAACKKLNEKLKKGYVPAVMGDRPPRPPRSLDIAQFIRLAWKPIITEGDSSLLSSKFSGKPWLAKDEPWPTCPLCDRFMQLFFQLNTSELPELVRPEFGSGLLQMFYCCNWGCEGQVESAVVFYGRVADINKNLLIRLVQPNGEASTAPIPLALEDYFPAKTIVDWQQLADYPDAPDEIVALIYGWEQVNDEALEDEVVERLGFYDLEDYCEHRLTYEGDKLAGYPRWVQGMEYSGCPICREPMRQVFQLASNDNLPYMFGDAGIGHVLQCKTHKEQFAFIWACS
;
A
#
# COMPACT_ATOMS: atom_id res chain seq x y z
N MET A 1 -6.06 -5.44 -23.18
CA MET A 1 -5.04 -6.05 -22.28
C MET A 1 -4.70 -7.42 -22.86
N PRO A 2 -3.42 -7.82 -22.95
CA PRO A 2 -3.07 -9.11 -23.55
C PRO A 2 -3.70 -10.27 -22.77
N GLU A 3 -4.13 -11.31 -23.48
CA GLU A 3 -5.04 -12.38 -23.05
C GLU A 3 -4.42 -13.50 -22.18
N SER A 4 -3.26 -13.31 -21.56
CA SER A 4 -2.56 -14.39 -20.83
C SER A 4 -1.95 -13.87 -19.53
N GLN A 5 -2.74 -13.85 -18.45
CA GLN A 5 -2.26 -13.58 -17.08
C GLN A 5 -2.46 -14.83 -16.21
N ILE A 6 -1.37 -15.44 -15.74
CA ILE A 6 -1.39 -16.56 -14.80
C ILE A 6 -0.66 -16.10 -13.54
N TYR A 7 -1.29 -16.26 -12.37
CA TYR A 7 -0.67 -16.01 -11.07
C TYR A 7 -0.53 -17.34 -10.34
N ILE A 8 0.64 -17.56 -9.75
CA ILE A 8 0.94 -18.78 -9.00
C ILE A 8 1.50 -18.35 -7.63
N PRO A 9 0.87 -18.77 -6.51
CA PRO A 9 1.46 -18.57 -5.19
C PRO A 9 2.72 -19.46 -5.07
N TYR A 10 3.87 -18.82 -4.94
CA TYR A 10 5.16 -19.50 -4.80
C TYR A 10 5.49 -19.69 -3.31
N ARG A 11 5.79 -20.94 -2.94
CA ARG A 11 6.32 -21.34 -1.62
C ARG A 11 7.79 -21.74 -1.76
N LYS A 12 8.55 -21.64 -0.66
CA LYS A 12 9.95 -22.10 -0.57
C LYS A 12 10.02 -23.58 -1.01
N GLY A 13 10.84 -23.90 -2.01
CA GLY A 13 11.01 -25.28 -2.51
C GLY A 13 10.19 -25.69 -3.74
N PHE A 14 9.89 -24.77 -4.66
CA PHE A 14 9.32 -25.12 -5.96
C PHE A 14 10.14 -24.50 -7.11
N ALA A 15 10.19 -25.20 -8.25
CA ALA A 15 10.72 -24.69 -9.51
C ALA A 15 9.57 -24.51 -10.52
N VAL A 16 9.69 -23.50 -11.38
CA VAL A 16 8.74 -23.23 -12.46
C VAL A 16 9.43 -23.38 -13.79
N LYS A 17 8.82 -24.16 -14.69
CA LYS A 17 9.25 -24.34 -16.08
C LYS A 17 8.21 -23.73 -17.01
N ILE A 18 8.67 -22.90 -17.92
CA ILE A 18 7.85 -22.22 -18.92
C ILE A 18 8.29 -22.68 -20.29
N ARG A 19 7.35 -23.00 -21.17
CA ARG A 19 7.62 -23.29 -22.58
C ARG A 19 7.10 -22.15 -23.45
N TYR A 20 7.96 -21.68 -24.35
CA TYR A 20 7.68 -20.61 -25.30
C TYR A 20 7.73 -21.17 -26.72
N LEU A 21 6.69 -20.95 -27.51
CA LEU A 21 6.74 -21.14 -28.96
C LEU A 21 6.83 -19.77 -29.64
N ASN A 22 7.88 -19.55 -30.42
CA ASN A 22 8.12 -18.30 -31.17
C ASN A 22 8.02 -17.02 -30.31
N PRO A 23 8.81 -16.87 -29.22
CA PRO A 23 8.71 -15.70 -28.35
C PRO A 23 9.32 -14.44 -29.00
N ASN A 24 8.47 -13.57 -29.57
CA ASN A 24 8.88 -12.23 -29.98
C ASN A 24 9.23 -11.34 -28.76
N TRP A 25 8.74 -11.66 -27.57
CA TRP A 25 9.13 -11.07 -26.28
C TRP A 25 8.46 -11.91 -25.18
N GLY A 26 9.04 -11.96 -23.98
CA GLY A 26 8.44 -12.66 -22.85
C GLY A 26 9.00 -12.18 -21.53
N VAL A 27 8.13 -11.94 -20.55
CA VAL A 27 8.54 -11.50 -19.22
C VAL A 27 7.95 -12.42 -18.17
N LEU A 28 8.82 -12.97 -17.34
CA LEU A 28 8.48 -13.67 -16.10
C LEU A 28 8.96 -12.80 -14.93
N HIS A 29 8.09 -12.55 -13.97
CA HIS A 29 8.38 -11.90 -12.70
C HIS A 29 8.12 -12.89 -11.56
N ILE A 30 9.06 -12.99 -10.64
CA ILE A 30 8.88 -13.54 -9.30
C ILE A 30 8.78 -12.33 -8.38
N CYS A 31 7.59 -12.02 -7.89
CA CYS A 31 7.28 -10.87 -7.06
C CYS A 31 7.27 -11.27 -5.58
N SER A 32 7.51 -10.32 -4.66
CA SER A 32 7.19 -10.46 -3.24
C SER A 32 6.58 -9.14 -2.77
N GLY A 33 5.32 -9.19 -2.33
CA GLY A 33 4.51 -7.99 -2.14
C GLY A 33 4.47 -7.11 -3.39
N ASN A 34 4.82 -5.82 -3.23
CA ASN A 34 4.92 -4.84 -4.32
C ASN A 34 6.26 -4.87 -5.07
N ASN A 35 7.20 -5.73 -4.68
CA ASN A 35 8.52 -5.81 -5.29
C ASN A 35 8.58 -6.93 -6.35
N ILE A 36 9.45 -6.77 -7.35
CA ILE A 36 9.87 -7.84 -8.25
C ILE A 36 11.22 -8.36 -7.74
N ALA A 37 11.21 -9.52 -7.09
CA ALA A 37 12.41 -10.18 -6.60
C ALA A 37 13.30 -10.65 -7.76
N LEU A 38 12.69 -11.19 -8.83
CA LEU A 38 13.38 -11.52 -10.08
C LEU A 38 12.49 -11.24 -11.28
N GLN A 39 12.99 -10.45 -12.22
CA GLN A 39 12.51 -10.37 -13.59
C GLN A 39 13.39 -11.25 -14.48
N VAL A 40 12.77 -12.05 -15.33
CA VAL A 40 13.37 -12.79 -16.44
C VAL A 40 12.72 -12.29 -17.72
N ASN A 41 13.44 -11.45 -18.46
CA ASN A 41 12.93 -10.77 -19.65
C ASN A 41 13.66 -11.24 -20.91
N ILE A 42 12.96 -11.98 -21.77
CA ILE A 42 13.45 -12.41 -23.07
C ILE A 42 13.19 -11.30 -24.08
N ARG A 43 14.26 -10.70 -24.61
CA ARG A 43 14.22 -9.61 -25.59
C ARG A 43 14.72 -10.11 -26.95
N SER A 44 13.79 -10.53 -27.82
CA SER A 44 14.10 -11.05 -29.16
C SER A 44 14.91 -10.06 -30.01
N HIS A 45 14.54 -8.78 -29.99
CA HIS A 45 15.17 -7.71 -30.75
C HIS A 45 16.62 -7.42 -30.32
N GLU A 46 16.98 -7.77 -29.08
CA GLU A 46 18.34 -7.65 -28.54
C GLU A 46 19.09 -8.99 -28.55
N ASN A 47 18.44 -10.09 -28.97
CA ASN A 47 18.93 -11.45 -28.83
C ASN A 47 19.49 -11.75 -27.42
N SER A 48 18.77 -11.32 -26.38
CA SER A 48 19.27 -11.37 -25.01
C SER A 48 18.22 -11.79 -23.97
N LEU A 49 18.71 -12.38 -22.88
CA LEU A 49 17.99 -12.53 -21.63
C LEU A 49 18.43 -11.41 -20.69
N VAL A 50 17.47 -10.64 -20.18
CA VAL A 50 17.72 -9.55 -19.23
C VAL A 50 17.11 -9.92 -17.89
N LEU A 51 17.93 -9.90 -16.85
CA LEU A 51 17.53 -10.20 -15.48
C LEU A 51 17.62 -8.95 -14.62
N ASN A 52 16.62 -8.69 -13.79
CA ASN A 52 16.65 -7.55 -12.87
C ASN A 52 15.74 -7.75 -11.65
N SER A 53 15.78 -6.81 -10.71
CA SER A 53 14.82 -6.69 -9.61
C SER A 53 14.25 -5.27 -9.60
N LEU A 54 12.99 -5.15 -9.22
CA LEU A 54 12.34 -3.88 -8.91
C LEU A 54 12.06 -3.85 -7.42
N ILE A 55 12.75 -3.01 -6.66
CA ILE A 55 12.62 -2.93 -5.21
C ILE A 55 12.28 -1.49 -4.85
N ASN A 56 11.22 -1.28 -4.07
CA ASN A 56 10.72 0.04 -3.69
C ASN A 56 10.57 0.97 -4.91
N TRP A 57 9.96 0.44 -5.98
CA TRP A 57 9.72 1.15 -7.25
C TRP A 57 10.97 1.57 -8.03
N ALA A 58 12.16 1.13 -7.62
CA ALA A 58 13.42 1.39 -8.31
C ALA A 58 13.98 0.12 -8.96
N TRP A 59 14.32 0.20 -10.25
CA TRP A 59 15.01 -0.90 -10.94
C TRP A 59 16.47 -0.96 -10.49
N GLY A 60 16.94 -2.18 -10.22
CA GLY A 60 18.35 -2.43 -9.97
C GLY A 60 19.19 -2.43 -11.26
N GLN A 61 20.44 -2.83 -11.11
CA GLN A 61 21.36 -3.02 -12.23
C GLN A 61 20.96 -4.25 -13.06
N GLU A 62 20.78 -4.11 -14.37
CA GLU A 62 20.48 -5.25 -15.26
C GLU A 62 21.65 -6.26 -15.30
N GLU A 63 21.32 -7.55 -15.27
CA GLU A 63 22.25 -8.64 -15.58
C GLU A 63 21.88 -9.27 -16.92
N ARG A 64 22.89 -9.45 -17.79
CA ARG A 64 22.72 -9.87 -19.19
C ARG A 64 23.59 -11.09 -19.48
N PRO A 65 23.20 -12.29 -19.02
CA PRO A 65 24.01 -13.48 -19.19
C PRO A 65 24.11 -13.89 -20.67
N ALA A 66 25.31 -14.26 -21.09
CA ALA A 66 25.58 -14.74 -22.45
C ALA A 66 25.16 -16.21 -22.62
N GLY A 67 24.90 -16.62 -23.88
CA GLY A 67 24.64 -18.02 -24.21
C GLY A 67 23.20 -18.50 -24.03
N PHE A 68 22.24 -17.58 -23.81
CA PHE A 68 20.82 -17.93 -23.81
C PHE A 68 20.41 -18.50 -25.18
N PRO A 69 19.78 -19.69 -25.27
CA PRO A 69 19.55 -20.41 -26.52
C PRO A 69 18.29 -19.89 -27.22
N PHE A 70 18.31 -18.61 -27.58
CA PHE A 70 17.21 -17.98 -28.30
C PHE A 70 17.09 -18.56 -29.72
N ASP A 71 15.88 -18.97 -30.07
CA ASP A 71 15.55 -19.49 -31.39
C ASP A 71 14.08 -19.17 -31.68
N VAL A 72 13.82 -18.32 -32.68
CA VAL A 72 12.45 -17.88 -33.01
C VAL A 72 11.64 -18.96 -33.73
N ASP A 73 12.31 -19.99 -34.26
CA ASP A 73 11.69 -21.06 -35.04
C ASP A 73 11.54 -22.36 -34.24
N ARG A 74 11.98 -22.37 -32.97
CA ARG A 74 11.91 -23.54 -32.09
C ARG A 74 11.29 -23.21 -30.75
N GLU A 75 10.62 -24.20 -30.18
CA GLU A 75 10.10 -24.12 -28.82
C GLU A 75 11.27 -24.14 -27.83
N ILE A 76 11.34 -23.14 -26.95
CA ILE A 76 12.35 -23.05 -25.89
C ILE A 76 11.69 -23.20 -24.52
N PHE A 77 12.43 -23.75 -23.55
CA PHE A 77 12.00 -23.74 -22.16
C PHE A 77 12.90 -22.83 -21.31
N VAL A 78 12.30 -22.22 -20.30
CA VAL A 78 13.01 -21.54 -19.21
C VAL A 78 12.51 -22.09 -17.89
N SER A 79 13.41 -22.59 -17.07
CA SER A 79 13.12 -23.04 -15.71
C SER A 79 13.78 -22.11 -14.70
N VAL A 80 13.05 -21.77 -13.63
CA VAL A 80 13.56 -20.99 -12.50
C VAL A 80 13.27 -21.72 -11.21
N GLY A 81 14.29 -21.96 -10.39
CA GLY A 81 14.18 -22.50 -9.04
C GLY A 81 14.86 -21.58 -8.03
N ALA A 82 14.31 -21.43 -6.83
CA ALA A 82 14.99 -20.69 -5.77
C ALA A 82 15.84 -21.65 -4.92
N GLY A 83 17.13 -21.36 -4.80
CA GLY A 83 18.08 -22.09 -3.96
C GLY A 83 18.39 -21.35 -2.67
N ALA A 84 19.43 -21.76 -1.95
CA ALA A 84 19.79 -21.15 -0.67
C ALA A 84 20.43 -19.74 -0.80
N ASP A 85 20.97 -19.40 -1.97
CA ASP A 85 21.78 -18.19 -2.18
C ASP A 85 21.41 -17.40 -3.44
N GLY A 86 20.33 -17.80 -4.13
CA GLY A 86 19.82 -17.09 -5.30
C GLY A 86 18.81 -17.91 -6.10
N PHE A 87 18.33 -17.31 -7.18
CA PHE A 87 17.53 -17.99 -8.18
C PHE A 87 18.42 -18.66 -9.22
N TYR A 88 18.15 -19.93 -9.49
CA TYR A 88 18.80 -20.74 -10.50
C TYR A 88 17.92 -20.81 -11.73
N ILE A 89 18.44 -20.31 -12.84
CA ILE A 89 17.76 -20.24 -14.13
C ILE A 89 18.41 -21.26 -15.05
N SER A 90 17.62 -22.05 -15.77
CA SER A 90 18.11 -22.91 -16.85
C SER A 90 17.23 -22.76 -18.09
N ALA A 91 17.82 -22.90 -19.27
CA ALA A 91 17.09 -22.81 -20.53
C ALA A 91 17.66 -23.75 -21.59
N GLY A 92 16.81 -24.12 -22.54
CA GLY A 92 17.16 -25.00 -23.65
C GLY A 92 16.06 -25.05 -24.71
N ILE A 93 16.35 -25.68 -25.83
CA ILE A 93 15.34 -26.03 -26.83
C ILE A 93 14.58 -27.26 -26.33
N VAL A 94 13.26 -27.26 -26.47
CA VAL A 94 12.41 -28.40 -26.08
C VAL A 94 12.85 -29.63 -26.89
N GLY A 95 13.05 -30.76 -26.19
CA GLY A 95 13.61 -31.99 -26.77
C GLY A 95 15.14 -32.05 -26.82
N SER A 96 15.85 -31.03 -26.34
CA SER A 96 17.32 -31.03 -26.15
C SER A 96 17.68 -30.86 -24.67
N PRO A 97 18.89 -31.28 -24.23
CA PRO A 97 19.38 -30.96 -22.89
C PRO A 97 19.48 -29.45 -22.68
N ALA A 98 19.38 -28.99 -21.44
CA ALA A 98 19.57 -27.57 -21.10
C ALA A 98 20.97 -27.13 -21.52
N THR A 99 21.06 -26.06 -22.31
CA THR A 99 22.32 -25.51 -22.83
C THR A 99 22.74 -24.23 -22.12
N PHE A 100 21.87 -23.69 -21.28
CA PHE A 100 22.10 -22.46 -20.53
C PHE A 100 21.73 -22.64 -19.06
N THR A 101 22.60 -22.17 -18.17
CA THR A 101 22.32 -22.03 -16.74
C THR A 101 22.89 -20.71 -16.22
N TYR A 102 22.18 -20.09 -15.27
CA TYR A 102 22.62 -18.84 -14.65
C TYR A 102 22.09 -18.73 -13.22
N LYS A 103 22.92 -18.21 -12.30
CA LYS A 103 22.50 -17.92 -10.93
C LYS A 103 22.33 -16.41 -10.75
N TYR A 104 21.14 -16.00 -10.36
CA TYR A 104 20.81 -14.63 -10.00
C TYR A 104 20.78 -14.48 -8.48
N ALA A 105 21.69 -13.69 -7.90
CA ALA A 105 21.77 -13.51 -6.47
C ALA A 105 20.52 -12.80 -5.92
N TYR A 106 20.09 -13.15 -4.71
CA TYR A 106 18.98 -12.44 -4.07
C TYR A 106 19.34 -10.99 -3.82
N ARG A 107 18.51 -10.08 -4.36
CA ARG A 107 18.59 -8.64 -4.09
C ARG A 107 17.56 -8.17 -3.06
N LEU A 108 16.55 -9.00 -2.81
CA LEU A 108 15.58 -8.84 -1.74
C LEU A 108 15.92 -9.86 -0.64
N PRO A 109 16.14 -9.44 0.63
CA PRO A 109 16.47 -10.38 1.72
C PRO A 109 15.39 -11.45 1.92
N GLU A 110 15.80 -12.72 2.05
CA GLU A 110 14.95 -13.93 2.07
C GLU A 110 13.91 -14.02 3.20
N THR A 111 13.78 -13.04 4.07
CA THR A 111 12.95 -13.13 5.28
C THR A 111 11.57 -12.49 5.18
N LYS A 112 11.16 -11.99 3.99
CA LYS A 112 9.81 -11.43 3.79
C LYS A 112 9.04 -12.11 2.66
N GLY A 113 8.43 -13.25 2.98
CA GLY A 113 7.11 -13.61 2.47
C GLY A 113 7.02 -14.23 1.07
N LEU A 114 5.95 -15.00 0.93
CA LEU A 114 5.49 -15.74 -0.26
C LEU A 114 5.68 -14.96 -1.56
N TYR A 115 6.31 -15.60 -2.54
CA TYR A 115 6.50 -14.98 -3.84
C TYR A 115 5.23 -15.15 -4.70
N GLN A 116 4.92 -14.22 -5.59
CA GLN A 116 3.89 -14.36 -6.62
C GLN A 116 4.58 -14.45 -7.97
N ILE A 117 4.23 -15.42 -8.79
CA ILE A 117 4.76 -15.46 -10.15
C ILE A 117 3.79 -14.70 -11.07
N TYR A 118 4.25 -13.60 -11.63
CA TYR A 118 3.58 -12.91 -12.73
C TYR A 118 4.29 -13.27 -14.01
N ALA A 119 3.57 -13.60 -15.06
CA ALA A 119 4.20 -13.72 -16.36
C ALA A 119 3.28 -13.21 -17.46
N ASN A 120 3.89 -12.47 -18.39
CA ASN A 120 3.24 -11.82 -19.52
C ASN A 120 4.02 -12.17 -20.77
N TYR A 121 3.35 -12.87 -21.69
CA TYR A 121 3.97 -13.48 -22.84
C TYR A 121 2.98 -13.58 -24.00
N ALA A 122 3.46 -13.26 -25.19
CA ALA A 122 2.85 -13.75 -26.42
C ALA A 122 3.20 -15.23 -26.59
N ASN A 123 2.23 -16.07 -26.95
CA ASN A 123 2.42 -17.49 -27.32
C ASN A 123 2.90 -18.44 -26.18
N LEU A 124 2.35 -18.32 -24.97
CA LEU A 124 2.56 -19.33 -23.92
C LEU A 124 1.85 -20.63 -24.32
N GLU A 125 2.61 -21.72 -24.46
CA GLU A 125 2.04 -23.05 -24.70
C GLU A 125 1.82 -23.84 -23.42
N ASP A 126 2.72 -23.68 -22.43
CA ASP A 126 2.66 -24.44 -21.18
C ASP A 126 3.46 -23.77 -20.05
N LEU A 127 2.97 -23.93 -18.83
CA LEU A 127 3.65 -23.57 -17.59
C LEU A 127 3.48 -24.72 -16.61
N THR A 128 4.61 -25.36 -16.27
CA THR A 128 4.66 -26.49 -15.34
C THR A 128 5.30 -26.08 -14.01
N ILE A 129 4.62 -26.39 -12.90
CA ILE A 129 5.21 -26.32 -11.56
C ILE A 129 5.81 -27.70 -11.26
N LEU A 130 7.09 -27.75 -10.91
CA LEU A 130 7.78 -28.99 -10.57
C LEU A 130 7.77 -29.18 -9.04
N PRO A 131 7.35 -30.36 -8.53
CA PRO A 131 7.39 -30.65 -7.10
C PRO A 131 8.84 -30.73 -6.59
N ASN A 132 8.99 -30.50 -5.29
CA ASN A 132 10.27 -30.55 -4.59
C ASN A 132 10.95 -31.93 -4.82
N ASN A 133 12.24 -31.89 -5.19
CA ASN A 133 13.13 -33.02 -5.58
C ASN A 133 13.26 -33.39 -7.07
N SER A 134 12.74 -32.61 -8.04
CA SER A 134 13.34 -32.70 -9.38
C SER A 134 14.69 -32.00 -9.35
N GLU A 135 15.78 -32.77 -9.46
CA GLU A 135 17.18 -32.34 -9.52
C GLU A 135 17.33 -30.91 -10.06
N LEU A 136 17.84 -30.01 -9.22
CA LEU A 136 18.42 -28.74 -9.66
C LEU A 136 19.47 -29.08 -10.73
N ILE A 137 19.12 -28.84 -11.99
CA ILE A 137 20.00 -28.98 -13.15
C ILE A 137 21.23 -28.10 -12.89
N GLY A 138 22.36 -28.72 -12.53
CA GLY A 138 23.59 -27.99 -12.24
C GLY A 138 24.72 -28.72 -11.50
N GLN A 139 24.57 -29.96 -11.05
CA GLN A 139 25.71 -30.75 -10.59
C GLN A 139 26.04 -31.87 -11.58
N SER A 140 27.32 -31.96 -11.91
CA SER A 140 27.95 -32.82 -12.92
C SER A 140 27.41 -34.25 -12.93
N ALA A 141 27.02 -34.71 -14.11
CA ALA A 141 26.86 -36.12 -14.40
C ALA A 141 28.16 -36.88 -14.15
N GLN A 142 28.18 -37.74 -13.14
CA GLN A 142 29.02 -38.94 -13.14
C GLN A 142 28.20 -40.12 -12.61
N SER A 143 27.84 -40.99 -13.56
CA SER A 143 27.60 -42.43 -13.46
C SER A 143 27.03 -42.97 -12.14
N PHE A 144 25.82 -43.51 -12.15
CA PHE A 144 25.58 -44.90 -11.80
C PHE A 144 24.28 -45.43 -12.44
N SER A 145 24.32 -46.73 -12.64
CA SER A 145 23.54 -47.64 -13.47
C SER A 145 22.03 -47.67 -13.26
N GLU A 146 21.34 -47.83 -14.39
CA GLU A 146 20.08 -48.55 -14.63
C GLU A 146 19.41 -49.20 -13.41
N ASN A 147 18.33 -48.59 -12.95
CA ASN A 147 17.08 -49.32 -12.80
C ASN A 147 15.93 -48.40 -13.24
N SER A 148 15.31 -48.84 -14.31
CA SER A 148 14.24 -48.19 -15.07
C SER A 148 12.94 -48.14 -14.28
N ASP A 149 12.34 -46.95 -14.18
CA ASP A 149 10.88 -46.77 -14.23
C ASP A 149 10.59 -45.48 -15.00
N GLU A 150 10.49 -45.59 -16.32
CA GLU A 150 9.96 -44.55 -17.21
C GLU A 150 8.46 -44.37 -16.95
N LEU A 151 8.01 -43.14 -16.69
CA LEU A 151 6.62 -42.76 -16.92
C LEU A 151 6.50 -41.98 -18.23
N SER A 152 6.16 -42.71 -19.31
CA SER A 152 5.62 -42.15 -20.55
C SER A 152 4.09 -42.06 -20.45
N LEU A 153 3.49 -41.05 -21.09
CA LEU A 153 2.04 -40.81 -21.16
C LEU A 153 1.26 -41.85 -22.00
N THR A 154 1.71 -43.11 -22.09
CA THR A 154 0.95 -44.16 -22.79
C THR A 154 0.60 -45.41 -21.97
N LYS A 155 0.87 -45.48 -20.67
CA LYS A 155 0.30 -46.56 -19.83
C LYS A 155 -0.17 -46.03 -18.48
N GLY A 156 -1.47 -46.08 -18.25
CA GLY A 156 -2.07 -45.77 -16.96
C GLY A 156 -1.91 -46.89 -15.94
N VAL A 157 -1.68 -46.53 -14.67
CA VAL A 157 -2.37 -47.04 -13.48
C VAL A 157 -2.38 -45.91 -12.44
N GLU A 158 -3.50 -45.84 -11.72
CA GLU A 158 -3.93 -44.93 -10.67
C GLU A 158 -2.92 -44.73 -9.52
N SER A 159 -2.72 -43.47 -9.09
CA SER A 159 -2.88 -43.10 -7.67
C SER A 159 -3.10 -41.60 -7.53
N GLU A 160 -4.08 -41.27 -6.69
CA GLU A 160 -4.57 -39.95 -6.34
C GLU A 160 -3.49 -39.13 -5.60
N ALA A 161 -2.87 -38.18 -6.28
CA ALA A 161 -2.27 -37.02 -5.61
C ALA A 161 -3.16 -35.82 -5.91
N SER A 162 -4.23 -35.65 -5.11
CA SER A 162 -5.01 -34.42 -5.14
C SER A 162 -4.07 -33.26 -4.89
N ALA A 163 -3.93 -32.34 -5.85
CA ALA A 163 -3.23 -31.10 -5.61
C ALA A 163 -3.86 -30.44 -4.38
N GLU A 164 -3.06 -30.09 -3.37
CA GLU A 164 -3.57 -29.43 -2.16
C GLU A 164 -4.40 -28.21 -2.57
N PRO A 165 -5.58 -28.00 -1.96
CA PRO A 165 -6.45 -26.89 -2.30
C PRO A 165 -5.72 -25.55 -2.12
N ALA A 166 -5.85 -24.66 -3.09
CA ALA A 166 -5.37 -23.29 -2.99
C ALA A 166 -6.34 -22.49 -2.13
N TYR A 167 -5.91 -22.07 -0.94
CA TYR A 167 -6.72 -21.37 0.04
C TYR A 167 -6.30 -19.90 0.16
N LEU A 168 -7.28 -19.01 0.00
CA LEU A 168 -7.12 -17.56 0.09
C LEU A 168 -8.04 -16.99 1.17
N GLU A 169 -7.59 -15.95 1.87
CA GLU A 169 -8.38 -15.21 2.85
C GLU A 169 -8.45 -13.73 2.49
N PHE A 170 -9.53 -13.08 2.89
CA PHE A 170 -9.72 -11.64 2.78
C PHE A 170 -10.34 -11.14 4.06
N SER A 171 -9.66 -10.20 4.69
CA SER A 171 -10.08 -9.56 5.93
C SER A 171 -10.08 -8.04 5.71
N ASP A 172 -11.23 -7.43 5.94
CA ASP A 172 -11.42 -5.99 6.12
C ASP A 172 -12.41 -5.78 7.28
N ILE A 173 -12.87 -4.55 7.52
CA ILE A 173 -13.82 -4.28 8.61
C ILE A 173 -15.17 -5.02 8.44
N ASP A 174 -15.61 -5.25 7.20
CA ASP A 174 -16.95 -5.77 6.87
C ASP A 174 -16.91 -7.21 6.31
N SER A 175 -15.72 -7.69 5.99
CA SER A 175 -15.45 -8.93 5.31
C SER A 175 -14.43 -9.74 6.08
N TYR A 176 -14.78 -10.99 6.34
CA TYR A 176 -13.88 -11.94 6.97
C TYR A 176 -14.08 -13.29 6.29
N LYS A 177 -13.50 -13.42 5.11
CA LYS A 177 -13.91 -14.37 4.08
C LYS A 177 -12.76 -15.27 3.68
N PHE A 178 -13.07 -16.51 3.35
CA PHE A 178 -12.12 -17.40 2.68
C PHE A 178 -12.64 -17.77 1.29
N TYR A 179 -11.71 -18.18 0.43
CA TYR A 179 -11.95 -18.70 -0.89
C TYR A 179 -10.92 -19.77 -1.21
N GLU A 180 -11.40 -20.98 -1.42
CA GLU A 180 -10.60 -22.17 -1.66
C GLU A 180 -10.93 -22.71 -3.05
N VAL A 181 -9.91 -23.13 -3.78
CA VAL A 181 -10.07 -23.77 -5.09
C VAL A 181 -9.27 -25.06 -5.12
N SER A 182 -9.92 -26.16 -5.46
CA SER A 182 -9.28 -27.44 -5.79
C SER A 182 -9.72 -27.91 -7.18
N VAL A 183 -8.90 -28.77 -7.77
CA VAL A 183 -9.16 -29.38 -9.07
C VAL A 183 -9.09 -30.88 -8.91
N ASP A 184 -10.18 -31.56 -9.26
CA ASP A 184 -10.30 -33.01 -9.28
C ASP A 184 -10.56 -33.48 -10.72
N GLY A 185 -9.51 -33.95 -11.39
CA GLY A 185 -9.56 -34.30 -12.81
C GLY A 185 -10.03 -33.14 -13.69
N VAL A 186 -11.27 -33.22 -14.17
CA VAL A 186 -11.93 -32.22 -15.03
C VAL A 186 -12.85 -31.26 -14.25
N GLU A 187 -13.02 -31.47 -12.96
CA GLU A 187 -13.89 -30.66 -12.10
C GLU A 187 -13.07 -29.63 -11.33
N VAL A 188 -13.56 -28.40 -11.31
CA VAL A 188 -13.10 -27.36 -10.37
C VAL A 188 -14.09 -27.28 -9.23
N ILE A 189 -13.60 -27.45 -8.02
CA ILE A 189 -14.37 -27.35 -6.78
C ILE A 189 -13.92 -26.06 -6.09
N ILE A 190 -14.88 -25.21 -5.78
CA ILE A 190 -14.65 -23.95 -5.10
C ILE A 190 -15.42 -23.96 -3.79
N ARG A 191 -14.73 -23.76 -2.68
CA ARG A 191 -15.34 -23.58 -1.37
C ARG A 191 -15.13 -22.14 -0.90
N TYR A 192 -16.18 -21.49 -0.43
CA TYR A 192 -16.08 -20.08 -0.03
C TYR A 192 -17.06 -19.76 1.09
N GLY A 193 -16.70 -18.82 1.95
CA GLY A 193 -17.54 -18.49 3.10
C GLY A 193 -16.88 -17.51 4.03
N ARG A 194 -17.38 -17.43 5.26
CA ARG A 194 -16.70 -16.72 6.35
C ARG A 194 -15.64 -17.63 6.97
N ILE A 195 -14.50 -17.08 7.32
CA ILE A 195 -13.44 -17.82 8.03
C ILE A 195 -14.02 -18.38 9.33
N GLY A 196 -13.69 -19.64 9.64
CA GLY A 196 -14.28 -20.37 10.77
C GLY A 196 -15.61 -21.07 10.48
N THR A 197 -16.16 -20.96 9.28
CA THR A 197 -17.39 -21.68 8.86
C THR A 197 -17.08 -22.77 7.83
N SER A 198 -17.98 -23.74 7.66
CA SER A 198 -17.86 -24.74 6.58
C SER A 198 -17.92 -24.13 5.17
N GLY A 199 -18.51 -22.93 5.05
CA GLY A 199 -18.73 -22.25 3.78
C GLY A 199 -19.75 -22.95 2.87
N GLN A 200 -19.77 -22.52 1.62
CA GLN A 200 -20.56 -23.07 0.53
C GLN A 200 -19.63 -23.67 -0.51
N ILE A 201 -20.09 -24.69 -1.21
CA ILE A 201 -19.33 -25.38 -2.26
C ILE A 201 -20.03 -25.20 -3.60
N SER A 202 -19.28 -24.82 -4.62
CA SER A 202 -19.69 -24.85 -6.02
C SER A 202 -18.76 -25.75 -6.82
N ARG A 203 -19.33 -26.54 -7.72
CA ARG A 203 -18.61 -27.44 -8.61
C ARG A 203 -18.84 -27.03 -10.05
N THR A 204 -17.81 -27.13 -10.89
CA THR A 204 -17.92 -26.85 -12.32
C THR A 204 -17.06 -27.81 -13.10
N THR A 205 -17.66 -28.56 -14.02
CA THR A 205 -16.97 -29.53 -14.87
C THR A 205 -16.52 -28.88 -16.18
N TYR A 206 -15.31 -29.20 -16.61
CA TYR A 206 -14.71 -28.73 -17.86
C TYR A 206 -14.46 -29.90 -18.82
N ALA A 207 -14.21 -29.60 -20.09
CA ALA A 207 -14.01 -30.63 -21.11
C ALA A 207 -12.68 -31.41 -20.95
N THR A 208 -11.65 -30.80 -20.35
CA THR A 208 -10.35 -31.43 -20.13
C THR A 208 -9.74 -30.99 -18.79
N PRO A 209 -8.81 -31.78 -18.20
CA PRO A 209 -8.13 -31.40 -16.97
C PRO A 209 -7.34 -30.09 -17.09
N GLU A 210 -6.75 -29.82 -18.24
CA GLU A 210 -6.01 -28.58 -18.52
C GLU A 210 -6.96 -27.38 -18.45
N LYS A 211 -8.16 -27.48 -19.06
CA LYS A 211 -9.17 -26.43 -19.00
C LYS A 211 -9.68 -26.20 -17.57
N ALA A 212 -9.82 -27.26 -16.77
CA ALA A 212 -10.18 -27.14 -15.36
C ALA A 212 -9.10 -26.38 -14.57
N ARG A 213 -7.82 -26.73 -14.76
CA ARG A 213 -6.68 -26.03 -14.13
C ARG A 213 -6.62 -24.55 -14.54
N THR A 214 -6.75 -24.23 -15.83
CA THR A 214 -6.78 -22.83 -16.30
C THR A 214 -7.94 -22.04 -15.67
N ALA A 215 -9.12 -22.65 -15.57
CA ALA A 215 -10.28 -22.01 -14.96
C ALA A 215 -10.11 -21.80 -13.44
N ALA A 216 -9.53 -22.76 -12.74
CA ALA A 216 -9.18 -22.64 -11.32
C ALA A 216 -8.20 -21.49 -11.08
N CYS A 217 -7.13 -21.40 -11.87
CA CYS A 217 -6.18 -20.28 -11.82
C CYS A 217 -6.88 -18.95 -12.06
N LYS A 218 -7.75 -18.86 -13.07
CA LYS A 218 -8.52 -17.63 -13.34
C LYS A 218 -9.35 -17.21 -12.12
N LYS A 219 -10.01 -18.15 -11.44
CA LYS A 219 -10.81 -17.88 -10.24
C LYS A 219 -9.99 -17.37 -9.06
N LEU A 220 -8.80 -17.94 -8.83
CA LEU A 220 -7.87 -17.45 -7.82
C LEU A 220 -7.41 -16.02 -8.16
N ASN A 221 -7.04 -15.76 -9.42
CA ASN A 221 -6.58 -14.44 -9.86
C ASN A 221 -7.65 -13.36 -9.70
N GLU A 222 -8.91 -13.69 -10.00
CA GLU A 222 -10.06 -12.81 -9.77
C GLU A 222 -10.19 -12.41 -8.30
N LYS A 223 -9.79 -13.27 -7.36
CA LYS A 223 -9.84 -13.02 -5.92
C LYS A 223 -8.61 -12.28 -5.41
N LEU A 224 -7.42 -12.67 -5.86
CA LEU A 224 -6.18 -11.94 -5.55
C LEU A 224 -6.27 -10.46 -5.97
N LYS A 225 -6.84 -10.17 -7.16
CA LYS A 225 -7.12 -8.80 -7.63
C LYS A 225 -8.10 -8.03 -6.76
N LYS A 226 -8.88 -8.72 -5.91
CA LYS A 226 -9.82 -8.14 -4.95
C LYS A 226 -9.23 -8.04 -3.54
N GLY A 227 -7.91 -8.20 -3.40
CA GLY A 227 -7.20 -8.07 -2.13
C GLY A 227 -7.18 -9.36 -1.30
N TYR A 228 -7.69 -10.48 -1.80
CA TYR A 228 -7.48 -11.76 -1.11
C TYR A 228 -5.99 -12.09 -1.08
N VAL A 229 -5.53 -12.65 0.03
CA VAL A 229 -4.15 -13.08 0.24
C VAL A 229 -4.08 -14.59 0.41
N PRO A 230 -3.01 -15.26 -0.07
CA PRO A 230 -2.79 -16.66 0.23
C PRO A 230 -2.67 -16.88 1.75
N ALA A 231 -3.33 -17.92 2.26
CA ALA A 231 -3.35 -18.25 3.68
C ALA A 231 -3.26 -19.77 3.91
N VAL A 232 -3.09 -20.17 5.16
CA VAL A 232 -3.18 -21.57 5.58
C VAL A 232 -4.51 -21.76 6.29
N MET A 233 -5.29 -22.74 5.84
CA MET A 233 -6.59 -23.02 6.43
C MET A 233 -6.42 -23.42 7.91
N GLY A 234 -7.12 -22.69 8.79
CA GLY A 234 -7.13 -22.96 10.23
C GLY A 234 -6.12 -22.14 11.04
N ASP A 235 -5.15 -21.48 10.39
CA ASP A 235 -4.21 -20.60 11.09
C ASP A 235 -4.90 -19.36 11.64
N ARG A 236 -5.87 -18.81 10.88
CA ARG A 236 -6.64 -17.64 11.30
C ARG A 236 -7.96 -18.09 11.97
N PRO A 237 -8.23 -17.70 13.23
CA PRO A 237 -9.44 -18.10 13.94
C PRO A 237 -10.72 -17.44 13.35
N PRO A 238 -11.93 -17.85 13.80
CA PRO A 238 -13.19 -17.15 13.50
C PRO A 238 -13.24 -15.78 14.20
N ARG A 239 -13.81 -14.77 13.56
CA ARG A 239 -13.92 -13.41 14.10
C ARG A 239 -14.78 -13.37 15.38
N PRO A 240 -14.45 -12.55 16.39
CA PRO A 240 -15.34 -12.32 17.53
C PRO A 240 -16.71 -11.79 17.08
N PRO A 241 -17.77 -12.05 17.86
CA PRO A 241 -19.11 -11.56 17.53
C PRO A 241 -19.17 -10.03 17.58
N ARG A 242 -19.43 -9.41 16.42
CA ARG A 242 -19.58 -7.96 16.29
C ARG A 242 -20.90 -7.49 16.90
N SER A 243 -20.84 -6.63 17.91
CA SER A 243 -21.99 -5.95 18.53
C SER A 243 -21.99 -4.43 18.31
N LEU A 244 -20.91 -3.89 17.72
CA LEU A 244 -20.75 -2.49 17.38
C LEU A 244 -20.43 -2.33 15.89
N ASP A 245 -21.12 -1.41 15.22
CA ASP A 245 -20.87 -1.10 13.81
C ASP A 245 -20.07 0.20 13.68
N ILE A 246 -18.95 0.16 12.96
CA ILE A 246 -18.06 1.31 12.79
C ILE A 246 -18.72 2.38 11.92
N ALA A 247 -19.69 1.98 11.07
CA ALA A 247 -20.48 2.89 10.25
C ALA A 247 -21.20 3.96 11.08
N GLN A 248 -21.45 3.69 12.37
CA GLN A 248 -22.04 4.65 13.31
C GLN A 248 -21.12 5.85 13.61
N PHE A 249 -19.81 5.71 13.39
CA PHE A 249 -18.81 6.73 13.70
C PHE A 249 -18.26 7.45 12.46
N ILE A 250 -18.87 7.23 11.28
CA ILE A 250 -18.45 7.87 10.03
C ILE A 250 -18.41 9.39 10.15
N ARG A 251 -17.32 10.01 9.67
CA ARG A 251 -17.24 11.43 9.36
C ARG A 251 -16.98 11.62 7.88
N LEU A 252 -17.40 12.77 7.36
CA LEU A 252 -17.00 13.19 6.03
C LEU A 252 -15.61 13.83 6.10
N ALA A 253 -14.78 13.45 5.14
CA ALA A 253 -13.51 14.09 4.84
C ALA A 253 -13.49 14.49 3.36
N TRP A 254 -12.58 15.38 2.99
CA TRP A 254 -12.44 15.82 1.61
C TRP A 254 -10.99 15.81 1.18
N LYS A 255 -10.70 15.01 0.15
CA LYS A 255 -9.41 15.01 -0.53
C LYS A 255 -9.35 16.20 -1.49
N PRO A 256 -8.27 17.01 -1.47
CA PRO A 256 -8.12 18.12 -2.40
C PRO A 256 -7.90 17.61 -3.83
N ILE A 257 -8.60 18.23 -4.79
CA ILE A 257 -8.32 18.10 -6.22
C ILE A 257 -7.51 19.33 -6.62
N ILE A 258 -6.31 19.10 -7.19
CA ILE A 258 -5.34 20.16 -7.43
C ILE A 258 -5.07 20.42 -8.91
N THR A 259 -4.49 21.58 -9.19
CA THR A 259 -3.82 21.90 -10.46
C THR A 259 -2.49 22.59 -10.15
N GLU A 260 -1.46 22.27 -10.92
CA GLU A 260 -0.14 22.90 -10.79
C GLU A 260 -0.22 24.41 -11.05
N GLY A 261 0.49 25.17 -10.24
CA GLY A 261 0.62 26.61 -10.38
C GLY A 261 -0.11 27.43 -9.32
N ASP A 262 0.28 28.69 -9.27
CA ASP A 262 -0.22 29.68 -8.33
C ASP A 262 -1.28 30.55 -9.00
N SER A 263 -2.50 30.51 -8.47
CA SER A 263 -3.66 31.18 -9.04
C SER A 263 -3.91 32.54 -8.38
N SER A 264 -5.08 32.77 -7.78
CA SER A 264 -5.42 34.01 -7.08
C SER A 264 -4.79 34.03 -5.69
N LEU A 265 -4.46 35.22 -5.18
CA LEU A 265 -4.03 35.40 -3.79
C LEU A 265 -5.09 34.92 -2.78
N LEU A 266 -6.36 34.86 -3.18
CA LEU A 266 -7.45 34.39 -2.33
C LEU A 266 -7.74 32.90 -2.46
N SER A 267 -7.13 32.19 -3.41
CA SER A 267 -7.47 30.78 -3.64
C SER A 267 -6.95 29.87 -2.55
N SER A 268 -7.66 28.76 -2.35
CA SER A 268 -7.17 27.61 -1.60
C SER A 268 -6.00 26.96 -2.35
N LYS A 269 -4.88 26.70 -1.67
CA LYS A 269 -3.63 26.23 -2.30
C LYS A 269 -2.67 25.59 -1.30
N PHE A 270 -1.81 24.73 -1.83
CA PHE A 270 -0.56 24.32 -1.22
C PHE A 270 0.56 25.23 -1.73
N SER A 271 1.35 25.76 -0.81
CA SER A 271 2.42 26.72 -1.10
C SER A 271 1.97 27.87 -2.03
N GLY A 272 2.92 28.50 -2.74
CA GLY A 272 2.66 29.67 -3.57
C GLY A 272 2.51 30.96 -2.77
N LYS A 273 2.20 32.06 -3.46
CA LYS A 273 2.09 33.38 -2.86
C LYS A 273 0.82 33.46 -2.00
N PRO A 274 0.94 33.66 -0.68
CA PRO A 274 -0.19 33.89 0.20
C PRO A 274 -0.76 35.28 -0.03
N TRP A 275 -2.03 35.48 0.37
CA TRP A 275 -2.50 36.83 0.64
C TRP A 275 -1.82 37.35 1.91
N LEU A 276 -1.18 38.51 1.81
CA LEU A 276 -0.70 39.31 2.94
C LEU A 276 -1.26 40.72 2.75
N ALA A 277 -1.53 41.45 3.83
CA ALA A 277 -1.91 42.85 3.70
C ALA A 277 -0.74 43.67 3.09
N LYS A 278 -1.04 44.79 2.42
CA LYS A 278 -0.07 45.60 1.65
C LYS A 278 1.28 45.83 2.34
N ASP A 279 1.24 46.21 3.61
CA ASP A 279 2.41 46.57 4.41
C ASP A 279 2.80 45.47 5.41
N GLU A 280 2.20 44.29 5.30
CA GLU A 280 2.51 43.15 6.16
C GLU A 280 3.80 42.47 5.71
N PRO A 281 4.79 42.31 6.61
CA PRO A 281 6.00 41.58 6.29
C PRO A 281 5.73 40.09 6.12
N TRP A 282 6.58 39.41 5.36
CA TRP A 282 6.52 37.96 5.25
C TRP A 282 6.77 37.30 6.60
N PRO A 283 5.99 36.29 7.02
CA PRO A 283 6.17 35.63 8.32
C PRO A 283 7.56 35.03 8.53
N THR A 284 8.17 35.33 9.68
CA THR A 284 9.46 34.80 10.11
C THR A 284 9.29 33.77 11.21
N CYS A 285 10.22 32.82 11.26
CA CYS A 285 10.26 31.78 12.28
C CYS A 285 10.67 32.38 13.63
N PRO A 286 9.93 32.13 14.73
CA PRO A 286 10.26 32.68 16.05
C PRO A 286 11.53 32.08 16.67
N LEU A 287 12.12 31.05 16.06
CA LEU A 287 13.33 30.38 16.56
C LEU A 287 14.61 30.85 15.87
N CYS A 288 14.55 31.16 14.57
CA CYS A 288 15.74 31.51 13.78
C CYS A 288 15.62 32.82 13.00
N ASP A 289 14.49 33.53 13.13
CA ASP A 289 14.18 34.80 12.47
C ASP A 289 14.21 34.79 10.93
N ARG A 290 14.39 33.61 10.31
CA ARG A 290 14.32 33.43 8.85
C ARG A 290 12.89 33.29 8.38
N PHE A 291 12.65 33.64 7.11
CA PHE A 291 11.34 33.49 6.48
C PHE A 291 10.85 32.04 6.51
N MET A 292 9.56 31.86 6.81
CA MET A 292 8.89 30.57 6.77
C MET A 292 8.27 30.30 5.40
N GLN A 293 8.09 29.04 5.04
CA GLN A 293 7.37 28.66 3.84
C GLN A 293 5.86 28.70 4.10
N LEU A 294 5.07 29.06 3.10
CA LEU A 294 3.63 28.77 3.15
C LEU A 294 3.47 27.27 2.89
N PHE A 295 2.84 26.55 3.82
CA PHE A 295 2.46 25.16 3.59
C PHE A 295 1.12 25.10 2.89
N PHE A 296 0.13 25.82 3.41
CA PHE A 296 -1.15 25.97 2.73
C PHE A 296 -1.84 27.28 3.09
N GLN A 297 -2.75 27.67 2.20
CA GLN A 297 -3.80 28.64 2.47
C GLN A 297 -5.13 28.01 2.07
N LEU A 298 -6.15 28.07 2.92
CA LEU A 298 -7.50 27.65 2.59
C LEU A 298 -8.43 28.86 2.66
N ASN A 299 -9.14 29.13 1.58
CA ASN A 299 -10.22 30.09 1.59
C ASN A 299 -11.45 29.40 2.14
N THR A 300 -11.89 29.79 3.34
CA THR A 300 -12.99 29.10 4.01
C THR A 300 -14.29 29.19 3.20
N SER A 301 -14.46 30.21 2.35
CA SER A 301 -15.63 30.35 1.47
C SER A 301 -15.66 29.34 0.31
N GLU A 302 -14.49 28.80 -0.08
CA GLU A 302 -14.34 27.78 -1.13
C GLU A 302 -14.42 26.34 -0.59
N LEU A 303 -14.49 26.17 0.73
CA LEU A 303 -14.63 24.84 1.32
C LEU A 303 -15.99 24.22 1.00
N PRO A 304 -16.08 22.87 1.02
CA PRO A 304 -17.34 22.14 0.85
C PRO A 304 -18.43 22.66 1.79
N GLU A 305 -19.65 22.81 1.30
CA GLU A 305 -20.74 23.48 2.02
C GLU A 305 -21.02 22.87 3.40
N LEU A 306 -20.92 21.54 3.52
CA LEU A 306 -21.19 20.80 4.75
C LEU A 306 -20.19 21.12 5.87
N VAL A 307 -18.96 21.48 5.53
CA VAL A 307 -17.88 21.74 6.51
C VAL A 307 -17.50 23.21 6.61
N ARG A 308 -17.93 24.04 5.66
CA ARG A 308 -17.72 25.49 5.68
C ARG A 308 -18.04 26.20 7.01
N PRO A 309 -19.19 25.95 7.69
CA PRO A 309 -19.52 26.66 8.93
C PRO A 309 -18.61 26.29 10.10
N GLU A 310 -17.80 25.24 9.93
CA GLU A 310 -17.03 24.67 11.00
C GLU A 310 -15.79 25.50 11.32
N PHE A 311 -15.06 26.06 10.35
CA PHE A 311 -13.67 26.53 10.54
C PHE A 311 -13.47 28.05 10.68
N GLY A 312 -14.55 28.81 10.87
CA GLY A 312 -14.50 30.27 10.85
C GLY A 312 -14.57 30.83 9.42
N SER A 313 -14.31 32.12 9.27
CA SER A 313 -14.40 32.82 7.98
C SER A 313 -13.09 33.51 7.63
N GLY A 314 -12.71 33.54 6.35
CA GLY A 314 -11.51 34.22 5.85
C GLY A 314 -10.54 33.26 5.16
N LEU A 315 -9.24 33.53 5.28
CA LEU A 315 -8.17 32.69 4.80
C LEU A 315 -7.46 32.03 5.99
N LEU A 316 -7.54 30.71 6.09
CA LEU A 316 -6.74 29.94 7.03
C LEU A 316 -5.37 29.71 6.41
N GLN A 317 -4.31 30.19 7.05
CA GLN A 317 -2.94 30.08 6.56
C GLN A 317 -2.10 29.31 7.55
N MET A 318 -1.22 28.44 7.03
CA MET A 318 -0.14 27.83 7.79
C MET A 318 1.19 28.14 7.14
N PHE A 319 2.06 28.81 7.90
CA PHE A 319 3.46 28.99 7.59
C PHE A 319 4.30 28.08 8.46
N TYR A 320 5.32 27.45 7.88
CA TYR A 320 6.17 26.50 8.58
C TYR A 320 7.65 26.70 8.21
N CYS A 321 8.51 26.59 9.20
CA CYS A 321 9.94 26.79 9.04
C CYS A 321 10.65 25.48 8.68
N CYS A 322 11.16 25.40 7.44
CA CYS A 322 11.97 24.28 6.96
C CYS A 322 13.48 24.50 7.13
N ASN A 323 13.89 25.56 7.84
CA ASN A 323 15.31 25.83 8.06
C ASN A 323 15.91 24.81 9.04
N TRP A 324 17.13 24.37 8.74
CA TRP A 324 17.89 23.44 9.59
C TRP A 324 17.95 23.91 11.05
N GLY A 325 17.75 22.97 11.97
CA GLY A 325 17.83 23.20 13.43
C GLY A 325 16.56 23.75 14.09
N CYS A 326 15.50 24.01 13.31
CA CYS A 326 14.20 24.41 13.87
C CYS A 326 13.24 23.24 14.10
N GLU A 327 13.47 22.11 13.42
CA GLU A 327 12.68 20.89 13.58
C GLU A 327 12.93 20.25 14.96
N GLY A 328 11.87 19.69 15.57
CA GLY A 328 11.94 19.09 16.91
C GLY A 328 11.98 20.09 18.07
N GLN A 329 11.88 21.40 17.81
CA GLN A 329 11.74 22.42 18.85
C GLN A 329 10.26 22.55 19.24
N VAL A 330 9.87 21.73 20.19
CA VAL A 330 8.49 21.56 20.64
C VAL A 330 8.28 22.04 22.08
N GLU A 331 7.03 22.31 22.44
CA GLU A 331 6.60 22.41 23.82
C GLU A 331 5.44 21.45 24.03
N SER A 332 5.54 20.65 25.09
CA SER A 332 4.49 19.71 25.45
C SER A 332 3.20 20.46 25.73
N ALA A 333 2.14 20.08 25.00
CA ALA A 333 0.80 20.57 25.23
C ALA A 333 0.34 20.22 26.64
N VAL A 334 -0.58 21.03 27.15
CA VAL A 334 -1.38 20.59 28.29
C VAL A 334 -2.29 19.47 27.79
N VAL A 335 -2.02 18.25 28.25
CA VAL A 335 -2.82 17.07 27.91
C VAL A 335 -4.09 17.10 28.71
N PHE A 336 -5.20 17.11 28.00
CA PHE A 336 -6.50 16.84 28.59
C PHE A 336 -7.01 15.46 28.19
N TYR A 337 -6.59 14.96 27.01
CA TYR A 337 -7.05 13.71 26.41
C TYR A 337 -5.93 13.07 25.58
N GLY A 338 -5.84 11.74 25.55
CA GLY A 338 -4.85 11.00 24.76
C GLY A 338 -3.39 11.20 25.23
N ARG A 339 -2.43 11.11 24.29
CA ARG A 339 -1.00 11.32 24.57
C ARG A 339 -0.63 12.80 24.68
N VAL A 340 0.55 13.04 25.26
CA VAL A 340 1.17 14.38 25.27
C VAL A 340 1.51 14.79 23.85
N ALA A 341 0.70 15.69 23.29
CA ALA A 341 0.98 16.34 22.03
C ALA A 341 2.17 17.29 22.18
N ASP A 342 3.16 17.20 21.29
CA ASP A 342 4.27 18.14 21.24
C ASP A 342 3.98 19.26 20.22
N ILE A 343 3.69 20.46 20.75
CA ILE A 343 3.31 21.61 19.95
C ILE A 343 4.56 22.23 19.33
N ASN A 344 4.60 22.22 18.00
CA ASN A 344 5.73 22.76 17.25
C ASN A 344 5.76 24.31 17.32
N LYS A 345 6.93 24.89 17.60
CA LYS A 345 7.10 26.35 17.75
C LYS A 345 7.53 27.05 16.47
N ASN A 346 8.01 26.30 15.49
CA ASN A 346 8.61 26.79 14.25
C ASN A 346 7.57 27.09 13.16
N LEU A 347 6.36 27.52 13.54
CA LEU A 347 5.22 27.71 12.64
C LEU A 347 4.34 28.88 13.04
N LEU A 348 3.49 29.30 12.11
CA LEU A 348 2.41 30.26 12.32
C LEU A 348 1.14 29.73 11.65
N ILE A 349 0.10 29.46 12.44
CA ILE A 349 -1.25 29.19 11.93
C ILE A 349 -2.15 30.34 12.34
N ARG A 350 -2.96 30.83 11.38
CA ARG A 350 -3.84 31.98 11.62
C ARG A 350 -5.03 31.98 10.67
N LEU A 351 -6.11 32.61 11.12
CA LEU A 351 -7.26 32.94 10.29
C LEU A 351 -7.24 34.46 10.00
N VAL A 352 -7.14 34.84 8.73
CA VAL A 352 -7.05 36.27 8.33
C VAL A 352 -8.25 36.68 7.48
N GLN A 353 -8.74 37.89 7.70
CA GLN A 353 -9.72 38.51 6.81
C GLN A 353 -8.99 39.22 5.67
N PRO A 354 -9.18 38.83 4.41
CA PRO A 354 -8.49 39.45 3.28
C PRO A 354 -9.12 40.80 2.89
N ASN A 355 -9.18 41.72 3.85
CA ASN A 355 -9.73 43.05 3.67
C ASN A 355 -8.63 44.02 3.19
N GLY A 356 -8.90 44.82 2.16
CA GLY A 356 -8.00 45.86 1.69
C GLY A 356 -7.03 45.40 0.58
N GLU A 357 -5.97 46.17 0.38
CA GLU A 357 -4.98 45.90 -0.67
C GLU A 357 -4.02 44.79 -0.25
N ALA A 358 -3.77 43.85 -1.17
CA ALA A 358 -2.82 42.76 -0.97
C ALA A 358 -1.38 43.21 -1.26
N SER A 359 -0.41 42.58 -0.60
CA SER A 359 1.01 42.82 -0.83
C SER A 359 1.44 42.41 -2.24
N THR A 360 2.14 43.32 -2.92
CA THR A 360 2.78 43.05 -4.21
C THR A 360 4.19 42.50 -4.07
N ALA A 361 4.72 42.38 -2.85
CA ALA A 361 6.07 41.88 -2.61
C ALA A 361 6.27 40.48 -3.23
N PRO A 362 7.45 40.20 -3.83
CA PRO A 362 7.78 38.86 -4.27
C PRO A 362 7.99 37.94 -3.06
N ILE A 363 8.01 36.63 -3.31
CA ILE A 363 8.38 35.63 -2.32
C ILE A 363 9.85 35.87 -1.94
N PRO A 364 10.19 36.02 -0.66
CA PRO A 364 11.53 36.44 -0.24
C PRO A 364 12.55 35.28 -0.15
N LEU A 365 12.11 34.04 -0.39
CA LEU A 365 12.94 32.84 -0.47
C LEU A 365 13.44 32.65 -1.91
N ALA A 366 14.63 32.05 -2.08
CA ALA A 366 15.09 31.68 -3.41
C ALA A 366 14.06 30.72 -4.05
N LEU A 367 13.78 30.89 -5.35
CA LEU A 367 12.80 30.05 -6.06
C LEU A 367 13.13 28.56 -5.99
N GLU A 368 14.41 28.21 -5.85
CA GLU A 368 14.89 26.83 -5.69
C GLU A 368 14.61 26.23 -4.30
N ASP A 369 14.46 27.08 -3.28
CA ASP A 369 14.16 26.67 -1.89
C ASP A 369 12.64 26.72 -1.59
N TYR A 370 11.85 27.31 -2.49
CA TYR A 370 10.41 27.51 -2.29
C TYR A 370 9.59 26.42 -2.95
N PHE A 371 8.65 25.82 -2.21
CA PHE A 371 7.85 24.73 -2.76
C PHE A 371 6.99 25.17 -3.96
N PRO A 372 6.85 24.30 -4.98
CA PRO A 372 5.99 24.58 -6.13
C PRO A 372 4.54 24.71 -5.67
N ALA A 373 3.87 25.75 -6.13
CA ALA A 373 2.48 26.01 -5.79
C ALA A 373 1.54 25.01 -6.48
N LYS A 374 0.53 24.54 -5.75
CA LYS A 374 -0.61 23.79 -6.29
C LYS A 374 -1.90 24.41 -5.81
N THR A 375 -2.73 24.86 -6.74
CA THR A 375 -4.05 25.42 -6.41
C THR A 375 -5.05 24.27 -6.19
N ILE A 376 -5.83 24.35 -5.11
CA ILE A 376 -6.96 23.44 -4.88
C ILE A 376 -8.15 23.99 -5.66
N VAL A 377 -8.65 23.21 -6.61
CA VAL A 377 -9.72 23.61 -7.52
C VAL A 377 -11.06 22.98 -7.20
N ASP A 378 -11.05 21.84 -6.49
CA ASP A 378 -12.25 21.13 -6.06
C ASP A 378 -11.92 20.15 -4.91
N TRP A 379 -12.93 19.46 -4.40
CA TRP A 379 -12.85 18.56 -3.26
C TRP A 379 -13.56 17.23 -3.55
N GLN A 380 -12.83 16.13 -3.46
CA GLN A 380 -13.43 14.80 -3.50
C GLN A 380 -13.89 14.40 -2.09
N GLN A 381 -15.20 14.27 -1.90
CA GLN A 381 -15.78 13.77 -0.65
C GLN A 381 -15.45 12.29 -0.43
N LEU A 382 -15.09 11.95 0.81
CA LEU A 382 -14.74 10.61 1.27
C LEU A 382 -15.45 10.32 2.59
N ALA A 383 -15.75 9.04 2.82
CA ALA A 383 -16.07 8.52 4.15
C ALA A 383 -14.77 8.32 4.94
N ASP A 384 -14.77 8.67 6.20
CA ASP A 384 -13.60 8.59 7.08
C ASP A 384 -14.03 8.07 8.46
N TYR A 385 -13.18 7.29 9.09
CA TYR A 385 -13.50 6.57 10.32
C TYR A 385 -12.45 6.85 11.40
N PRO A 386 -12.76 6.61 12.68
CA PRO A 386 -11.78 6.70 13.75
C PRO A 386 -10.54 5.86 13.46
N ASP A 387 -9.37 6.42 13.66
CA ASP A 387 -8.10 5.74 13.43
C ASP A 387 -7.63 4.94 14.65
N ALA A 388 -7.89 5.47 15.85
CA ALA A 388 -7.57 4.82 17.12
C ALA A 388 -8.87 4.37 17.81
N PRO A 389 -8.91 3.19 18.47
CA PRO A 389 -10.08 2.77 19.26
C PRO A 389 -10.45 3.77 20.35
N ASP A 390 -9.46 4.48 20.86
CA ASP A 390 -9.58 5.52 21.87
C ASP A 390 -10.48 6.69 21.42
N GLU A 391 -10.54 6.97 20.10
CA GLU A 391 -11.51 7.91 19.54
C GLU A 391 -12.95 7.39 19.64
N ILE A 392 -13.14 6.08 19.56
CA ILE A 392 -14.44 5.43 19.71
C ILE A 392 -14.83 5.37 21.19
N VAL A 393 -13.86 5.11 22.08
CA VAL A 393 -14.06 5.24 23.53
C VAL A 393 -14.56 6.64 23.86
N ALA A 394 -13.92 7.69 23.35
CA ALA A 394 -14.37 9.07 23.54
C ALA A 394 -15.80 9.32 23.04
N LEU A 395 -16.19 8.70 21.92
CA LEU A 395 -17.52 8.87 21.31
C LEU A 395 -18.64 8.11 22.04
N ILE A 396 -18.33 6.98 22.69
CA ILE A 396 -19.31 6.16 23.41
C ILE A 396 -19.38 6.54 24.89
N TYR A 397 -18.21 6.66 25.52
CA TYR A 397 -18.06 6.73 26.97
C TYR A 397 -17.70 8.13 27.48
N GLY A 398 -17.27 9.02 26.59
CA GLY A 398 -16.83 10.36 26.93
C GLY A 398 -15.31 10.50 26.91
N TRP A 399 -14.85 11.74 26.70
CA TRP A 399 -13.43 12.04 26.55
C TRP A 399 -12.61 11.79 27.83
N GLU A 400 -13.24 11.79 28.99
CA GLU A 400 -12.64 11.47 30.28
C GLU A 400 -12.25 10.00 30.45
N GLN A 401 -12.74 9.11 29.58
CA GLN A 401 -12.46 7.67 29.61
C GLN A 401 -11.37 7.24 28.62
N VAL A 402 -10.79 8.19 27.88
CA VAL A 402 -9.70 7.97 26.94
C VAL A 402 -8.43 7.47 27.65
N ASN A 403 -7.67 6.59 26.99
CA ASN A 403 -6.55 5.80 27.52
C ASN A 403 -6.94 4.75 28.57
N ASP A 404 -8.22 4.40 28.69
CA ASP A 404 -8.63 3.22 29.46
C ASP A 404 -8.47 1.97 28.58
N GLU A 405 -7.36 1.26 28.79
CA GLU A 405 -7.01 0.05 28.03
C GLU A 405 -8.15 -0.99 28.01
N ALA A 406 -8.91 -1.12 29.10
CA ALA A 406 -10.01 -2.08 29.16
C ALA A 406 -11.19 -1.67 28.28
N LEU A 407 -11.47 -0.36 28.17
CA LEU A 407 -12.50 0.16 27.26
C LEU A 407 -12.04 0.13 25.80
N GLU A 408 -10.75 0.36 25.53
CA GLU A 408 -10.17 0.17 24.21
C GLU A 408 -10.34 -1.28 23.73
N ASP A 409 -9.93 -2.25 24.55
CA ASP A 409 -10.08 -3.68 24.27
C ASP A 409 -11.55 -4.06 24.08
N GLU A 410 -12.44 -3.56 24.94
CA GLU A 410 -13.88 -3.81 24.83
C GLU A 410 -14.44 -3.30 23.48
N VAL A 411 -14.06 -2.07 23.09
CA VAL A 411 -14.51 -1.49 21.81
C VAL A 411 -13.99 -2.29 20.63
N VAL A 412 -12.71 -2.67 20.65
CA VAL A 412 -12.07 -3.51 19.63
C VAL A 412 -12.79 -4.85 19.50
N GLU A 413 -13.06 -5.54 20.60
CA GLU A 413 -13.79 -6.81 20.62
C GLU A 413 -15.22 -6.62 20.08
N ARG A 414 -15.91 -5.56 20.51
CA ARG A 414 -17.29 -5.27 20.05
C ARG A 414 -17.36 -4.93 18.57
N LEU A 415 -16.32 -4.35 17.99
CA LEU A 415 -16.17 -4.15 16.55
C LEU A 415 -15.85 -5.46 15.81
N GLY A 416 -15.53 -6.53 16.54
CA GLY A 416 -15.20 -7.83 16.01
C GLY A 416 -13.73 -7.96 15.65
N PHE A 417 -12.81 -7.28 16.32
CA PHE A 417 -11.37 -7.51 16.13
C PHE A 417 -10.82 -8.33 17.30
N TYR A 418 -9.73 -9.06 17.09
CA TYR A 418 -9.13 -9.88 18.16
C TYR A 418 -8.46 -9.05 19.23
N ASP A 419 -7.77 -8.02 18.78
CA ASP A 419 -6.94 -7.14 19.58
C ASP A 419 -6.69 -5.84 18.81
N LEU A 420 -5.97 -4.93 19.45
CA LEU A 420 -5.60 -3.64 18.90
C LEU A 420 -4.74 -3.75 17.64
N GLU A 421 -3.91 -4.79 17.52
CA GLU A 421 -3.04 -5.00 16.36
C GLU A 421 -3.88 -5.35 15.12
N ASP A 422 -4.81 -6.30 15.26
CA ASP A 422 -5.79 -6.65 14.22
C ASP A 422 -6.63 -5.41 13.82
N TYR A 423 -7.10 -4.61 14.77
CA TYR A 423 -7.78 -3.35 14.42
C TYR A 423 -6.88 -2.39 13.62
N CYS A 424 -5.63 -2.23 14.05
CA CYS A 424 -4.66 -1.33 13.44
C CYS A 424 -4.25 -1.75 12.01
N GLU A 425 -4.30 -3.04 11.67
CA GLU A 425 -4.07 -3.53 10.31
C GLU A 425 -5.24 -3.20 9.36
N HIS A 426 -6.44 -2.95 9.90
CA HIS A 426 -7.67 -2.74 9.15
C HIS A 426 -8.17 -1.28 9.19
N ARG A 427 -7.26 -0.33 9.41
CA ARG A 427 -7.59 1.11 9.46
C ARG A 427 -8.29 1.57 8.19
N LEU A 428 -9.33 2.39 8.37
CA LEU A 428 -10.13 2.95 7.27
C LEU A 428 -9.95 4.46 7.12
N THR A 429 -9.12 5.05 7.96
CA THR A 429 -8.85 6.48 7.98
C THR A 429 -7.98 6.84 6.79
N TYR A 430 -8.41 7.82 6.00
CA TYR A 430 -7.65 8.23 4.81
C TYR A 430 -6.29 8.82 5.22
N GLU A 431 -5.22 8.34 4.58
CA GLU A 431 -3.83 8.62 4.96
C GLU A 431 -3.21 9.83 4.27
N GLY A 432 -3.74 10.26 3.11
CA GLY A 432 -3.22 11.42 2.37
C GLY A 432 -3.67 12.77 2.92
N ASP A 433 -3.37 13.83 2.16
CA ASP A 433 -3.85 15.17 2.47
C ASP A 433 -5.38 15.22 2.46
N LYS A 434 -5.97 15.75 3.53
CA LYS A 434 -7.43 15.88 3.62
C LYS A 434 -7.88 17.03 4.48
N LEU A 435 -9.04 17.57 4.13
CA LEU A 435 -9.84 18.48 4.94
C LEU A 435 -10.80 17.68 5.83
N ALA A 436 -10.85 18.06 7.11
CA ALA A 436 -11.71 17.48 8.13
C ALA A 436 -11.53 15.96 8.31
N GLY A 437 -12.59 15.25 8.71
CA GLY A 437 -12.54 13.82 9.03
C GLY A 437 -11.92 13.51 10.39
N TYR A 438 -11.29 12.34 10.48
CA TYR A 438 -10.48 11.89 11.61
C TYR A 438 -8.99 11.99 11.26
N PRO A 439 -8.12 12.36 12.21
CA PRO A 439 -6.68 12.26 12.01
C PRO A 439 -6.23 10.82 11.77
N ARG A 440 -5.35 10.62 10.78
CA ARG A 440 -4.58 9.39 10.62
C ARG A 440 -3.38 9.42 11.58
N TRP A 441 -3.50 8.78 12.74
CA TRP A 441 -2.46 8.78 13.75
C TRP A 441 -1.33 7.78 13.42
N VAL A 442 -0.08 8.25 13.51
CA VAL A 442 1.09 7.40 13.27
C VAL A 442 1.53 6.66 14.54
N GLN A 443 1.69 7.37 15.66
CA GLN A 443 2.19 6.80 16.93
C GLN A 443 1.12 6.64 18.01
N GLY A 444 -0.06 7.24 17.83
CA GLY A 444 -1.17 7.20 18.78
C GLY A 444 -2.02 8.48 18.71
N MET A 445 -3.16 8.47 19.38
CA MET A 445 -4.07 9.62 19.40
C MET A 445 -3.48 10.79 20.22
N GLU A 446 -3.44 11.98 19.61
CA GLU A 446 -2.76 13.17 20.18
C GLU A 446 -3.63 14.44 20.11
N TYR A 447 -4.95 14.31 20.27
CA TYR A 447 -5.82 15.49 20.28
C TYR A 447 -5.41 16.50 21.36
N SER A 448 -5.01 17.68 20.91
CA SER A 448 -4.75 18.80 21.81
C SER A 448 -6.06 19.39 22.33
N GLY A 449 -6.13 19.71 23.62
CA GLY A 449 -7.24 20.49 24.17
C GLY A 449 -7.08 21.99 23.91
N CYS A 450 -8.19 22.71 23.81
CA CYS A 450 -8.15 24.16 23.66
C CYS A 450 -7.53 24.83 24.91
N PRO A 451 -6.57 25.75 24.76
CA PRO A 451 -5.97 26.41 25.93
C PRO A 451 -6.96 27.30 26.71
N ILE A 452 -8.13 27.61 26.12
CA ILE A 452 -9.18 28.43 26.75
C ILE A 452 -10.27 27.55 27.39
N CYS A 453 -11.00 26.75 26.59
CA CYS A 453 -12.11 25.93 27.11
C CYS A 453 -11.73 24.49 27.47
N ARG A 454 -10.49 24.06 27.19
CA ARG A 454 -9.98 22.70 27.43
C ARG A 454 -10.64 21.57 26.62
N GLU A 455 -11.76 21.85 25.98
CA GLU A 455 -12.40 20.94 25.00
C GLU A 455 -11.43 20.46 23.93
N PRO A 456 -11.55 19.20 23.48
CA PRO A 456 -10.70 18.63 22.44
C PRO A 456 -10.85 19.42 21.14
N MET A 457 -9.71 19.81 20.56
CA MET A 457 -9.70 20.42 19.23
C MET A 457 -10.01 19.36 18.17
N ARG A 458 -10.57 19.77 17.03
CA ARG A 458 -10.87 18.85 15.93
C ARG A 458 -9.94 19.07 14.74
N GLN A 459 -9.81 18.06 13.90
CA GLN A 459 -9.07 18.18 12.65
C GLN A 459 -9.68 19.22 11.72
N VAL A 460 -8.83 20.11 11.24
CA VAL A 460 -9.09 21.01 10.11
C VAL A 460 -8.48 20.43 8.86
N PHE A 461 -7.18 20.16 8.89
CA PHE A 461 -6.42 19.76 7.72
C PHE A 461 -5.31 18.78 8.12
N GLN A 462 -5.15 17.74 7.33
CA GLN A 462 -4.09 16.75 7.45
C GLN A 462 -3.10 16.95 6.30
N LEU A 463 -1.81 16.88 6.60
CA LEU A 463 -0.70 17.00 5.66
C LEU A 463 0.13 15.72 5.71
N ALA A 464 0.01 14.88 4.70
CA ALA A 464 0.80 13.66 4.55
C ALA A 464 2.16 13.98 3.92
N SER A 465 3.21 13.29 4.37
CA SER A 465 4.55 13.46 3.80
C SER A 465 4.58 13.19 2.30
N ASN A 466 5.16 14.11 1.53
CA ASN A 466 5.31 14.02 0.07
C ASN A 466 4.02 13.75 -0.73
N ASP A 467 2.86 14.19 -0.23
CA ASP A 467 1.62 14.19 -1.01
C ASP A 467 1.56 15.46 -1.89
N ASN A 468 0.84 16.52 -1.49
CA ASN A 468 0.81 17.74 -2.30
C ASN A 468 2.01 18.66 -2.09
N LEU A 469 2.64 18.61 -0.92
CA LEU A 469 3.87 19.35 -0.61
C LEU A 469 5.10 18.43 -0.70
N PRO A 470 6.23 18.88 -1.28
CA PRO A 470 7.49 18.14 -1.26
C PRO A 470 8.18 18.30 0.12
N TYR A 471 7.47 17.91 1.18
CA TYR A 471 7.95 17.96 2.55
C TYR A 471 7.79 16.58 3.20
N MET A 472 8.81 16.15 3.93
CA MET A 472 8.83 14.89 4.67
C MET A 472 8.82 15.22 6.18
N PHE A 473 7.79 14.77 6.89
CA PHE A 473 7.73 14.82 8.34
C PHE A 473 8.46 13.59 8.91
N GLY A 474 9.72 13.75 9.35
CA GLY A 474 10.51 12.63 9.88
C GLY A 474 10.61 11.44 8.91
N ASP A 475 10.33 10.22 9.38
CA ASP A 475 10.23 9.02 8.53
C ASP A 475 8.78 8.77 8.10
N ALA A 476 8.39 9.41 6.98
CA ALA A 476 7.06 9.28 6.36
C ALA A 476 5.88 9.59 7.29
N GLY A 477 6.02 10.64 8.11
CA GLY A 477 5.00 11.07 9.05
C GLY A 477 3.83 11.84 8.45
N ILE A 478 2.89 12.20 9.32
CA ILE A 478 1.67 12.95 8.99
C ILE A 478 1.51 14.09 10.00
N GLY A 479 1.24 15.29 9.49
CA GLY A 479 0.91 16.47 10.28
C GLY A 479 -0.59 16.75 10.33
N HIS A 480 -1.07 17.22 11.47
CA HIS A 480 -2.48 17.51 11.74
C HIS A 480 -2.63 18.93 12.25
N VAL A 481 -3.41 19.74 11.54
CA VAL A 481 -3.88 21.04 12.00
C VAL A 481 -5.21 20.84 12.71
N LEU A 482 -5.22 21.12 14.01
CA LEU A 482 -6.40 21.04 14.85
C LEU A 482 -6.90 22.45 15.21
N GLN A 483 -8.21 22.61 15.39
CA GLN A 483 -8.83 23.88 15.81
C GLN A 483 -9.92 23.65 16.85
N CYS A 484 -10.04 24.57 17.81
CA CYS A 484 -11.14 24.59 18.74
C CYS A 484 -12.50 24.85 18.04
N LYS A 485 -13.54 24.11 18.43
CA LYS A 485 -14.90 24.31 17.91
C LYS A 485 -15.50 25.66 18.29
N THR A 486 -15.08 26.27 19.41
CA THR A 486 -15.62 27.54 19.90
C THR A 486 -14.66 28.70 19.61
N HIS A 487 -13.39 28.56 19.97
CA HIS A 487 -12.38 29.62 19.83
C HIS A 487 -11.63 29.48 18.51
N LYS A 488 -12.13 30.10 17.43
CA LYS A 488 -11.62 29.90 16.05
C LYS A 488 -10.19 30.35 15.80
N GLU A 489 -9.64 31.17 16.68
CA GLU A 489 -8.23 31.58 16.63
C GLU A 489 -7.29 30.61 17.36
N GLN A 490 -7.83 29.57 18.01
CA GLN A 490 -7.04 28.59 18.75
C GLN A 490 -6.81 27.34 17.90
N PHE A 491 -5.55 27.16 17.52
CA PHE A 491 -5.07 26.05 16.72
C PHE A 491 -4.00 25.26 17.47
N ALA A 492 -3.83 24.01 17.07
CA ALA A 492 -2.66 23.21 17.39
C ALA A 492 -2.13 22.57 16.10
N PHE A 493 -0.82 22.37 16.04
CA PHE A 493 -0.19 21.56 15.02
C PHE A 493 0.69 20.51 15.67
N ILE A 494 0.44 19.28 15.29
CA ILE A 494 1.11 18.07 15.77
C ILE A 494 1.45 17.23 14.56
N TRP A 495 2.57 16.53 14.61
CA TRP A 495 2.92 15.54 13.61
C TRP A 495 3.72 14.44 14.28
N ALA A 496 3.57 13.22 13.74
CA ALA A 496 4.30 12.05 14.19
C ALA A 496 4.78 11.26 12.97
N CYS A 497 5.85 10.49 13.13
CA CYS A 497 6.42 9.63 12.09
C CYS A 497 6.66 8.21 12.60
N SER A 498 7.01 7.29 11.70
CA SER A 498 7.25 5.89 12.05
C SER A 498 8.52 5.68 12.85
#